data_AF-A0A2W5H988-F1
#
_entry.id   AF-A0A2W5H988-F1
#
_cell.length_a   1.000
_cell.length_b   1.000
_cell.length_c   1.000
_cell.angle_alpha   90.00
_cell.angle_beta   90.00
_cell.angle_gamma   90.00
#
_symmetry.space_group_name_H-M   'P 1'
#
loop_
_entity.id
_entity.type
_entity.pdbx_description
1 polymer ?
#
loop_
_entity_poly.entity_id
_entity_poly.type
_entity_poly.pdbx_seq_one_letter_code
_entity_poly.pdbx_strand_id
1 'polypeptide(L)'
;MATFLLNCSMDKIKHNKMKQKISILSLALAFSIFLISCGSTSHTVDGVNLNGSYVLNNVTINGISGGSVTTTQAGNSTATVTHNVKMNTLIFDDAAPDCFKGSTWVLPHNGYGSYTINSNADCGNGQRSIIWSIRTDANKKKIFQLKITNGAKGKTVTTGYLLDVTNLTQSGFSLTEPITASDGTNGTVTFDFVRQ
;
A
#
# COMPACT_ATOMS: atom_id res chain seq x y z
N MET A 1 -43.40 -42.44 4.67
CA MET A 1 -42.12 -42.66 3.95
C MET A 1 -42.43 -42.76 2.46
N ALA A 2 -41.38 -42.67 1.63
CA ALA A 2 -41.41 -42.66 0.16
C ALA A 2 -41.91 -41.36 -0.49
N THR A 3 -41.07 -40.89 -1.41
CA THR A 3 -41.14 -39.63 -2.15
C THR A 3 -41.47 -39.93 -3.63
N PHE A 4 -41.76 -38.88 -4.40
CA PHE A 4 -41.49 -38.73 -5.85
C PHE A 4 -42.53 -39.15 -6.92
N LEU A 5 -42.81 -38.14 -7.77
CA LEU A 5 -43.21 -38.14 -9.20
C LEU A 5 -44.52 -38.86 -9.59
N LEU A 6 -45.45 -38.19 -10.29
CA LEU A 6 -45.33 -38.01 -11.74
C LEU A 6 -46.15 -36.81 -12.29
N ASN A 7 -45.60 -36.19 -13.33
CA ASN A 7 -46.26 -35.56 -14.50
C ASN A 7 -47.60 -34.82 -14.34
N CYS A 8 -47.53 -33.48 -14.41
CA CYS A 8 -48.64 -32.68 -14.91
C CYS A 8 -48.69 -32.78 -16.44
N SER A 9 -49.70 -33.46 -17.00
CA SER A 9 -49.97 -33.41 -18.44
C SER A 9 -50.63 -32.08 -18.80
N MET A 10 -50.20 -31.48 -19.92
CA MET A 10 -50.79 -30.23 -20.40
C MET A 10 -52.20 -30.46 -20.94
N ASP A 11 -53.10 -29.52 -20.66
CA ASP A 11 -54.25 -29.25 -21.51
C ASP A 11 -54.15 -27.85 -22.12
N LYS A 12 -54.46 -27.72 -23.41
CA LYS A 12 -54.17 -26.49 -24.18
C LYS A 12 -55.25 -25.42 -24.01
N ILE A 13 -54.89 -24.31 -23.36
CA ILE A 13 -55.71 -23.09 -23.42
C ILE A 13 -55.57 -22.44 -24.80
N LYS A 14 -56.69 -22.30 -25.52
CA LYS A 14 -56.75 -21.68 -26.85
C LYS A 14 -56.79 -20.16 -26.70
N HIS A 15 -55.77 -19.47 -27.22
CA HIS A 15 -55.73 -18.01 -27.23
C HIS A 15 -56.87 -17.39 -28.07
N ASN A 16 -57.48 -16.32 -27.57
CA ASN A 16 -58.05 -15.26 -28.40
C ASN A 16 -57.40 -13.92 -28.02
N LYS A 17 -57.18 -13.04 -29.01
CA LYS A 17 -56.39 -11.80 -28.83
C LYS A 17 -57.26 -10.63 -28.37
N MET A 18 -56.76 -9.87 -27.40
CA MET A 18 -57.09 -8.45 -27.26
C MET A 18 -55.79 -7.64 -27.10
N LYS A 19 -55.71 -6.47 -27.75
CA LYS A 19 -54.43 -5.79 -28.03
C LYS A 19 -53.88 -5.07 -26.79
N GLN A 20 -52.60 -5.29 -26.47
CA GLN A 20 -51.93 -4.64 -25.33
C GLN A 20 -51.77 -3.13 -25.53
N LYS A 21 -52.26 -2.36 -24.56
CA LYS A 21 -51.61 -1.15 -24.03
C LYS A 21 -51.89 -1.12 -22.52
N ILE A 22 -50.95 -1.59 -21.71
CA ILE A 22 -51.06 -1.61 -20.24
C ILE A 22 -50.01 -0.65 -19.68
N SER A 23 -50.46 0.29 -18.87
CA SER A 23 -49.63 1.23 -18.12
C SER A 23 -50.08 1.21 -16.67
N ILE A 24 -49.14 1.48 -15.76
CA ILE A 24 -49.32 1.74 -14.33
C ILE A 24 -49.49 0.49 -13.43
N LEU A 25 -48.77 0.54 -12.30
CA LEU A 25 -48.94 -0.20 -11.02
C LEU A 25 -48.58 -1.70 -10.97
N SER A 26 -47.31 -1.98 -10.63
CA SER A 26 -46.92 -3.24 -9.98
C SER A 26 -45.78 -3.05 -8.95
N LEU A 27 -46.16 -3.24 -7.68
CA LEU A 27 -45.42 -3.88 -6.60
C LEU A 27 -43.98 -3.42 -6.29
N ALA A 28 -43.81 -2.73 -5.15
CA ALA A 28 -42.51 -2.46 -4.55
C ALA A 28 -41.91 -3.74 -3.95
N LEU A 29 -40.85 -4.27 -4.58
CA LEU A 29 -39.88 -5.14 -3.92
C LEU A 29 -38.65 -4.30 -3.55
N ALA A 30 -38.35 -4.22 -2.25
CA ALA A 30 -37.16 -3.52 -1.75
C ALA A 30 -35.90 -4.34 -2.05
N PHE A 31 -35.43 -4.28 -3.29
CA PHE A 31 -34.14 -4.81 -3.69
C PHE A 31 -33.06 -3.82 -3.23
N SER A 32 -32.65 -3.93 -1.96
CA SER A 32 -31.53 -3.19 -1.41
C SER A 32 -30.23 -3.65 -2.06
N ILE A 33 -29.95 -3.11 -3.24
CA ILE A 33 -28.67 -3.27 -3.92
C ILE A 33 -27.62 -2.62 -3.02
N PHE A 34 -26.89 -3.44 -2.26
CA PHE A 34 -25.61 -3.04 -1.70
C PHE A 34 -24.65 -2.79 -2.86
N LEU A 35 -24.72 -1.57 -3.40
CA LEU A 35 -23.63 -1.00 -4.17
C LEU A 35 -22.45 -0.83 -3.22
N ILE A 36 -21.68 -1.90 -3.06
CA ILE A 36 -20.30 -1.80 -2.61
C ILE A 36 -19.61 -0.99 -3.69
N SER A 37 -19.63 0.32 -3.51
CA SER A 37 -18.84 1.25 -4.28
C SER A 37 -17.40 0.80 -4.10
N CYS A 38 -16.86 0.18 -5.15
CA CYS A 38 -15.42 0.02 -5.29
C CYS A 38 -14.88 1.44 -5.44
N GLY A 39 -14.60 2.07 -4.30
CA GLY A 39 -14.35 3.49 -4.24
C GLY A 39 -13.20 3.83 -5.18
N SER A 40 -13.46 4.75 -6.12
CA SER A 40 -12.43 5.36 -6.95
C SER A 40 -11.25 5.70 -6.05
N THR A 41 -10.05 5.20 -6.37
CA THR A 41 -8.87 5.35 -5.53
C THR A 41 -8.48 6.82 -5.46
N SER A 42 -9.08 7.52 -4.50
CA SER A 42 -8.81 8.92 -4.24
C SER A 42 -7.38 9.01 -3.72
N HIS A 43 -6.52 9.67 -4.49
CA HIS A 43 -5.18 10.03 -4.04
C HIS A 43 -5.19 11.23 -3.08
N THR A 44 -6.39 11.69 -2.71
CA THR A 44 -6.60 12.72 -1.70
C THR A 44 -6.75 12.06 -0.33
N VAL A 45 -5.89 12.46 0.61
CA VAL A 45 -5.98 12.13 2.03
C VAL A 45 -6.37 13.38 2.78
N ASP A 46 -7.47 13.34 3.52
CA ASP A 46 -7.95 14.39 4.42
C ASP A 46 -7.96 15.81 3.78
N GLY A 47 -8.33 15.86 2.51
CA GLY A 47 -8.38 17.08 1.68
C GLY A 47 -7.11 17.38 0.88
N VAL A 48 -5.97 16.82 1.24
CA VAL A 48 -4.68 17.02 0.55
C VAL A 48 -4.49 16.01 -0.58
N ASN A 49 -4.30 16.51 -1.80
CA ASN A 49 -4.02 15.68 -2.98
C ASN A 49 -2.54 15.27 -3.02
N LEU A 50 -2.26 13.97 -2.93
CA LEU A 50 -0.89 13.43 -2.95
C LEU A 50 -0.28 13.32 -4.35
N ASN A 51 -1.03 13.61 -5.42
CA ASN A 51 -0.44 13.68 -6.75
C ASN A 51 0.64 14.78 -6.83
N GLY A 52 1.76 14.52 -7.49
CA GLY A 52 2.82 15.51 -7.72
C GLY A 52 4.22 14.91 -7.84
N SER A 53 5.21 15.80 -7.85
CA SER A 53 6.63 15.46 -7.75
C SER A 53 7.13 15.76 -6.34
N TYR A 54 8.01 14.91 -5.82
CA TYR A 54 8.56 15.02 -4.46
C TYR A 54 10.05 14.69 -4.45
N VAL A 55 10.77 15.25 -3.47
CA VAL A 55 12.08 14.77 -3.04
C VAL A 55 11.91 14.11 -1.67
N LEU A 56 12.49 12.92 -1.53
CA LEU A 56 12.61 12.25 -0.24
C LEU A 56 13.76 12.91 0.54
N ASN A 57 13.42 13.85 1.41
CA ASN A 57 14.37 14.70 2.12
C ASN A 57 15.15 13.93 3.19
N ASN A 58 14.49 13.00 3.88
CA ASN A 58 15.08 12.28 5.00
C ASN A 58 14.51 10.87 5.15
N VAL A 59 15.31 9.97 5.74
CA VAL A 59 14.93 8.62 6.14
C VAL A 59 15.43 8.40 7.56
N THR A 60 14.50 8.16 8.48
CA THR A 60 14.78 7.97 9.92
C THR A 60 14.44 6.55 10.34
N ILE A 61 15.30 5.93 11.16
CA ILE A 61 15.05 4.62 11.78
C ILE A 61 14.99 4.82 13.29
N ASN A 62 13.84 4.48 13.88
CA ASN A 62 13.60 4.56 15.32
C ASN A 62 13.43 3.17 15.92
N GLY A 63 13.79 3.01 17.20
CA GLY A 63 13.59 1.76 17.96
C GLY A 63 14.68 0.69 17.77
N ILE A 64 15.50 0.77 16.72
CA ILE A 64 16.61 -0.14 16.47
C ILE A 64 17.94 0.64 16.55
N SER A 65 18.79 0.29 17.50
CA SER A 65 20.15 0.82 17.59
C SER A 65 21.07 0.09 16.61
N GLY A 66 21.86 0.85 15.84
CA GLY A 66 22.79 0.35 14.81
C GLY A 66 24.03 -0.32 15.40
N GLY A 67 23.82 -1.38 16.17
CA GLY A 67 24.83 -2.06 16.97
C GLY A 67 25.20 -1.31 18.25
N SER A 68 25.57 -2.08 19.28
CA SER A 68 26.00 -1.56 20.58
C SER A 68 27.41 -2.04 20.88
N VAL A 69 28.30 -1.12 21.29
CA VAL A 69 29.64 -1.47 21.79
C VAL A 69 29.58 -1.51 23.31
N THR A 70 29.47 -2.71 23.87
CA THR A 70 29.48 -2.92 25.32
C THR A 70 30.91 -3.18 25.76
N THR A 71 31.53 -2.25 26.47
CA THR A 71 32.87 -2.43 27.04
C THR A 71 32.75 -2.87 28.50
N THR A 72 33.22 -4.07 28.83
CA THR A 72 33.18 -4.65 30.18
C THR A 72 34.59 -4.76 30.73
N GLN A 73 34.84 -4.21 31.92
CA GLN A 73 36.14 -4.30 32.59
C GLN A 73 36.05 -5.22 33.82
N ALA A 74 37.02 -6.12 33.96
CA ALA A 74 37.18 -7.00 35.11
C ALA A 74 38.64 -6.92 35.60
N GLY A 75 38.85 -6.26 36.74
CA GLY A 75 40.20 -5.93 37.22
C GLY A 75 40.96 -5.04 36.24
N ASN A 76 42.19 -5.42 35.90
CA ASN A 76 43.03 -4.75 34.89
C ASN A 76 42.73 -5.19 33.44
N SER A 77 41.75 -6.07 33.22
CA SER A 77 41.40 -6.58 31.89
C SER A 77 40.13 -5.91 31.35
N THR A 78 40.20 -5.38 30.13
CA THR A 78 39.06 -4.74 29.45
C THR A 78 38.68 -5.55 28.21
N ALA A 79 37.43 -5.99 28.13
CA ALA A 79 36.86 -6.70 26.99
C ALA A 79 35.83 -5.80 26.28
N THR A 80 36.00 -5.62 24.98
CA THR A 80 35.06 -4.85 24.15
C THR A 80 34.19 -5.83 23.36
N VAL A 81 32.90 -5.89 23.67
CA VAL A 81 31.91 -6.68 22.96
C VAL A 81 31.19 -5.80 21.96
N THR A 82 31.52 -5.94 20.68
CA THR A 82 30.81 -5.28 19.59
C THR A 82 29.60 -6.12 19.20
N HIS A 83 28.40 -5.67 19.56
CA HIS A 83 27.15 -6.25 19.07
C HIS A 83 26.80 -5.60 17.73
N ASN A 84 27.20 -6.21 16.61
CA ASN A 84 26.81 -5.75 15.28
C ASN A 84 25.36 -6.16 14.97
N VAL A 85 24.39 -5.29 15.26
CA VAL A 85 23.01 -5.45 14.75
C VAL A 85 23.01 -5.10 13.26
N LYS A 86 23.17 -6.11 12.41
CA LYS A 86 23.05 -5.94 10.96
C LYS A 86 21.58 -5.84 10.58
N MET A 87 21.16 -4.63 10.20
CA MET A 87 19.95 -4.42 9.42
C MET A 87 20.13 -5.08 8.05
N ASN A 88 19.49 -6.23 7.82
CA ASN A 88 19.42 -6.90 6.52
C ASN A 88 18.42 -6.23 5.55
N THR A 89 17.90 -5.07 5.93
CA THR A 89 16.77 -4.40 5.30
C THR A 89 17.26 -3.40 4.27
N LEU A 90 17.45 -3.91 3.05
CA LEU A 90 17.21 -3.08 1.87
C LEU A 90 15.78 -2.54 1.97
N ILE A 91 15.64 -1.22 1.88
CA ILE A 91 14.32 -0.59 1.82
C ILE A 91 13.68 -0.99 0.49
N PHE A 92 12.45 -1.48 0.60
CA PHE A 92 11.66 -2.01 -0.52
C PHE A 92 12.36 -3.12 -1.33
N ASP A 93 13.26 -3.89 -0.72
CA ASP A 93 14.12 -4.90 -1.36
C ASP A 93 15.02 -4.34 -2.51
N ASP A 94 15.23 -3.01 -2.54
CA ASP A 94 15.94 -2.31 -3.64
C ASP A 94 17.30 -1.76 -3.21
N ALA A 95 17.35 -0.90 -2.18
CA ALA A 95 18.59 -0.20 -1.79
C ALA A 95 18.67 0.09 -0.29
N ALA A 96 19.86 0.45 0.21
CA ALA A 96 20.04 0.82 1.62
C ALA A 96 19.27 2.11 1.97
N PRO A 97 18.86 2.32 3.24
CA PRO A 97 18.08 3.50 3.66
C PRO A 97 18.66 4.86 3.24
N ASP A 98 19.99 5.02 3.29
CA ASP A 98 20.66 6.26 2.89
C ASP A 98 20.60 6.53 1.38
N CYS A 99 20.46 5.50 0.55
CA CYS A 99 20.32 5.64 -0.90
C CYS A 99 19.00 6.32 -1.32
N PHE A 100 17.99 6.27 -0.44
CA PHE A 100 16.70 6.90 -0.67
C PHE A 100 16.69 8.41 -0.35
N LYS A 101 17.65 8.92 0.43
CA LYS A 101 17.81 10.35 0.69
C LYS A 101 18.17 11.09 -0.60
N GLY A 102 17.44 12.16 -0.92
CA GLY A 102 17.58 12.89 -2.18
C GLY A 102 17.00 12.17 -3.41
N SER A 103 16.32 11.02 -3.24
CA SER A 103 15.60 10.38 -4.34
C SER A 103 14.40 11.22 -4.78
N THR A 104 14.15 11.27 -6.09
CA THR A 104 13.03 12.03 -6.69
C THR A 104 11.89 11.09 -7.05
N TRP A 105 10.67 11.43 -6.62
CA TRP A 105 9.47 10.61 -6.76
C TRP A 105 8.42 11.34 -7.58
N VAL A 106 7.81 10.64 -8.54
CA VAL A 106 6.72 11.14 -9.37
C VAL A 106 5.49 10.29 -9.10
N LEU A 107 4.47 10.92 -8.51
CA LEU A 107 3.22 10.31 -8.07
C LEU A 107 2.06 10.86 -8.92
N PRO A 108 1.77 10.28 -10.10
CA PRO A 108 0.71 10.77 -10.99
C PRO A 108 -0.67 10.23 -10.61
N HIS A 109 -1.72 10.94 -11.04
CA HIS A 109 -3.12 10.60 -10.77
C HIS A 109 -3.53 9.19 -11.20
N ASN A 110 -2.95 8.66 -12.28
CA ASN A 110 -3.28 7.31 -12.77
C ASN A 110 -2.65 6.17 -11.95
N GLY A 111 -1.84 6.48 -10.93
CA GLY A 111 -1.15 5.50 -10.08
C GLY A 111 0.12 4.89 -10.68
N TYR A 112 0.47 5.16 -11.93
CA TYR A 112 1.66 4.62 -12.60
C TYR A 112 2.83 5.61 -12.48
N GLY A 113 3.50 5.61 -11.33
CA GLY A 113 4.57 6.54 -11.00
C GLY A 113 5.98 6.01 -11.25
N SER A 114 6.96 6.75 -10.76
CA SER A 114 8.35 6.29 -10.64
C SER A 114 9.05 6.93 -9.45
N TYR A 115 10.17 6.35 -9.04
CA TYR A 115 11.19 7.07 -8.26
C TYR A 115 12.57 6.88 -8.87
N THR A 116 13.48 7.81 -8.61
CA THR A 116 14.86 7.77 -9.11
C THR A 116 15.81 7.91 -7.94
N ILE A 117 16.68 6.92 -7.76
CA ILE A 117 17.80 7.00 -6.81
C ILE A 117 18.91 7.82 -7.46
N ASN A 118 19.23 8.95 -6.81
CA ASN A 118 20.19 9.97 -7.27
C ASN A 118 21.48 9.97 -6.43
N SER A 119 21.66 8.99 -5.54
CA SER A 119 22.79 8.92 -4.60
C SER A 119 24.12 8.61 -5.32
N ASN A 120 25.22 8.49 -4.58
CA ASN A 120 26.54 8.17 -5.11
C ASN A 120 26.74 6.65 -5.27
N ALA A 121 28.00 6.20 -5.37
CA ALA A 121 28.35 4.80 -5.65
C ALA A 121 27.72 3.83 -4.62
N ASP A 122 27.55 2.58 -5.04
CA ASP A 122 26.94 1.46 -4.28
C ASP A 122 25.42 1.51 -4.06
N CYS A 123 24.75 2.61 -4.40
CA CYS A 123 23.28 2.74 -4.31
C CYS A 123 22.48 2.22 -5.53
N GLY A 124 23.15 1.72 -6.57
CA GLY A 124 22.49 1.16 -7.76
C GLY A 124 21.58 2.16 -8.48
N ASN A 125 22.11 3.33 -8.84
CA ASN A 125 21.36 4.49 -9.35
C ASN A 125 20.43 4.21 -10.55
N GLY A 126 19.43 5.06 -10.70
CA GLY A 126 18.49 5.03 -11.83
C GLY A 126 17.02 4.99 -11.41
N GLN A 127 16.14 4.97 -12.41
CA GLN A 127 14.69 5.02 -12.23
C GLN A 127 14.09 3.64 -11.98
N ARG A 128 13.19 3.56 -11.00
CA ARG A 128 12.29 2.42 -10.75
C ARG A 128 10.87 2.83 -11.13
N SER A 129 10.21 2.04 -11.96
CA SER A 129 8.78 2.21 -12.23
C SER A 129 7.97 1.67 -11.06
N ILE A 130 6.92 2.38 -10.63
CA ILE A 130 6.07 1.98 -9.52
C ILE A 130 4.59 2.03 -9.88
N ILE A 131 3.79 1.24 -9.16
CA ILE A 131 2.35 1.45 -9.05
C ILE A 131 2.06 1.85 -7.61
N TRP A 132 1.35 2.96 -7.43
CA TRP A 132 0.97 3.48 -6.13
C TRP A 132 -0.53 3.74 -6.06
N SER A 133 -1.08 3.70 -4.84
CA SER A 133 -2.46 4.13 -4.57
C SER A 133 -2.66 4.37 -3.07
N ILE A 134 -3.70 5.11 -2.71
CA ILE A 134 -4.15 5.21 -1.32
C ILE A 134 -5.33 4.28 -1.10
N ARG A 135 -5.32 3.55 0.01
CA ARG A 135 -6.50 2.89 0.59
C ARG A 135 -6.75 3.37 2.01
N THR A 136 -7.96 3.12 2.49
CA THR A 136 -8.30 3.23 3.92
C THR A 136 -8.42 1.81 4.48
N ASP A 137 -7.77 1.51 5.60
CA ASP A 137 -7.85 0.19 6.24
C ASP A 137 -9.13 0.02 7.08
N ALA A 138 -9.26 -1.12 7.76
CA ALA A 138 -10.39 -1.39 8.65
C ALA A 138 -10.48 -0.39 9.83
N ASN A 139 -9.34 0.11 10.30
CA ASN A 139 -9.20 1.04 11.41
C ASN A 139 -9.30 2.53 10.99
N LYS A 140 -9.73 2.79 9.74
CA LYS A 140 -9.79 4.13 9.11
C LYS A 140 -8.43 4.81 8.87
N LYS A 141 -7.32 4.09 9.05
CA LYS A 141 -5.96 4.55 8.76
C LYS A 141 -5.73 4.65 7.26
N LYS A 142 -4.93 5.63 6.84
CA LYS A 142 -4.62 5.93 5.46
C LYS A 142 -3.32 5.24 5.07
N ILE A 143 -3.43 4.28 4.15
CA ILE A 143 -2.32 3.41 3.75
C ILE A 143 -1.92 3.74 2.32
N PHE A 144 -0.66 4.14 2.17
CA PHE A 144 0.03 4.23 0.89
C PHE A 144 0.44 2.81 0.47
N GLN A 145 -0.14 2.33 -0.63
CA GLN A 145 0.22 1.05 -1.23
C GLN A 145 1.26 1.31 -2.30
N LEU A 146 2.40 0.62 -2.23
CA LEU A 146 3.48 0.71 -3.19
C LEU A 146 3.78 -0.66 -3.81
N LYS A 147 3.92 -0.71 -5.13
CA LYS A 147 4.51 -1.84 -5.85
C LYS A 147 5.64 -1.34 -6.75
N ILE A 148 6.83 -1.87 -6.57
CA ILE A 148 7.93 -1.67 -7.52
C ILE A 148 7.71 -2.62 -8.69
N THR A 149 7.64 -2.09 -9.90
CA THR A 149 7.35 -2.87 -11.10
C THR A 149 8.54 -3.03 -12.02
N ASN A 150 9.43 -2.04 -12.09
CA ASN A 150 10.58 -2.02 -13.01
C ASN A 150 10.22 -2.44 -14.46
N GLY A 151 9.03 -2.03 -14.92
CA GLY A 151 8.50 -2.35 -16.26
C GLY A 151 7.60 -3.59 -16.33
N ALA A 152 7.53 -4.42 -15.28
CA ALA A 152 6.59 -5.53 -15.21
C ALA A 152 5.13 -5.05 -15.08
N LYS A 153 4.16 -5.87 -15.52
CA LYS A 153 2.74 -5.57 -15.33
C LYS A 153 2.38 -5.72 -13.83
N GLY A 154 1.63 -4.77 -13.27
CA GLY A 154 1.31 -4.74 -11.83
C GLY A 154 0.56 -5.95 -11.24
N LYS A 155 -0.05 -6.78 -12.11
CA LYS A 155 -0.65 -8.08 -11.72
C LYS A 155 0.39 -9.19 -11.52
N THR A 156 1.56 -9.08 -12.16
CA THR A 156 2.67 -10.03 -12.08
C THR A 156 3.56 -9.76 -10.86
N VAL A 157 3.55 -8.52 -10.35
CA VAL A 157 4.27 -8.14 -9.13
C VAL A 157 3.48 -8.63 -7.91
N THR A 158 3.97 -9.69 -7.28
CA THR A 158 3.34 -10.32 -6.10
C THR A 158 3.64 -9.58 -4.80
N THR A 159 4.84 -9.01 -4.66
CA THR A 159 5.26 -8.21 -3.49
C THR A 159 4.72 -6.77 -3.58
N GLY A 160 4.43 -6.18 -2.42
CA GLY A 160 4.03 -4.78 -2.33
C GLY A 160 4.08 -4.29 -0.89
N TYR A 161 4.42 -3.02 -0.72
CA TYR A 161 4.64 -2.37 0.57
C TYR A 161 3.40 -1.58 0.99
N LEU A 162 3.16 -1.54 2.29
CA LEU A 162 2.00 -0.92 2.91
C LEU A 162 2.51 0.06 3.96
N LEU A 163 2.60 1.33 3.57
CA LEU A 163 3.12 2.38 4.44
C LEU A 163 1.97 3.23 4.98
N ASP A 164 2.08 3.63 6.22
CA ASP A 164 1.16 4.57 6.85
C ASP A 164 1.42 5.99 6.36
N VAL A 165 0.38 6.70 5.93
CA VAL A 165 0.47 8.14 5.65
C VAL A 165 0.44 8.89 6.98
N THR A 166 1.50 9.64 7.27
CA THR A 166 1.71 10.41 8.51
C THR A 166 2.16 11.84 8.16
N ASN A 167 2.11 12.77 9.12
CA ASN A 167 2.59 14.17 8.99
C ASN A 167 2.13 14.91 7.71
N LEU A 168 0.89 14.71 7.30
CA LEU A 168 0.36 15.20 6.03
C LEU A 168 0.14 16.72 6.02
N THR A 169 0.70 17.39 5.02
CA THR A 169 0.57 18.83 4.78
C THR A 169 0.47 19.12 3.27
N GLN A 170 0.14 20.35 2.89
CA GLN A 170 0.11 20.74 1.47
C GLN A 170 1.49 20.63 0.79
N SER A 171 2.57 20.85 1.55
CA SER A 171 3.97 20.86 1.10
C SER A 171 4.69 19.51 1.19
N GLY A 172 4.07 18.48 1.79
CA GLY A 172 4.77 17.21 2.03
C GLY A 172 4.01 16.26 2.95
N PHE A 173 4.54 15.05 3.10
CA PHE A 173 3.99 14.00 3.96
C PHE A 173 5.10 13.04 4.37
N SER A 174 4.90 12.33 5.48
CA SER A 174 5.76 11.22 5.87
C SER A 174 5.08 9.89 5.51
N LEU A 175 5.86 8.91 5.06
CA LEU A 175 5.44 7.51 5.01
C LEU A 175 6.14 6.73 6.12
N THR A 176 5.41 5.85 6.80
CA THR A 176 5.94 5.11 7.94
C THR A 176 5.66 3.62 7.80
N GLU A 177 6.66 2.77 8.05
CA GLU A 177 6.48 1.31 8.11
C GLU A 177 7.16 0.71 9.36
N PRO A 178 6.51 -0.29 10.02
CA PRO A 178 7.14 -1.04 11.09
C PRO A 178 8.18 -2.01 10.52
N ILE A 179 9.27 -2.20 11.24
CA ILE A 179 10.35 -3.13 10.90
C ILE A 179 10.79 -3.92 12.12
N THR A 180 11.36 -5.10 11.90
CA THR A 180 11.91 -5.95 12.97
C THR A 180 13.35 -6.33 12.60
N ALA A 181 14.29 -6.08 13.51
CA ALA A 181 15.69 -6.43 13.36
C ALA A 181 15.92 -7.94 13.60
N SER A 182 17.11 -8.43 13.24
CA SER A 182 17.47 -9.86 13.31
C SER A 182 17.50 -10.45 14.73
N ASP A 183 17.58 -9.59 15.75
CA ASP A 183 17.52 -9.93 17.18
C ASP A 183 16.08 -9.91 17.74
N GLY A 184 15.08 -9.60 16.92
CA GLY A 184 13.68 -9.44 17.32
C GLY A 184 13.32 -8.03 17.82
N THR A 185 14.27 -7.08 17.82
CA THR A 185 14.00 -5.69 18.19
C THR A 185 13.07 -5.04 17.16
N ASN A 186 11.92 -4.53 17.62
CA ASN A 186 10.99 -3.79 16.77
C ASN A 186 11.36 -2.32 16.67
N GLY A 187 11.26 -1.78 15.45
CA GLY A 187 11.47 -0.38 15.15
C GLY A 187 10.54 0.10 14.06
N THR A 188 10.83 1.30 13.57
CA THR A 188 10.00 2.01 12.60
C THR A 188 10.89 2.80 11.65
N VAL A 189 10.64 2.66 10.35
CA VAL A 189 11.24 3.52 9.32
C VAL A 189 10.25 4.62 8.95
N THR A 190 10.73 5.86 8.87
CA THR A 190 9.95 7.01 8.41
C THR A 190 10.68 7.69 7.24
N PHE A 191 9.94 7.92 6.16
CA PHE A 191 10.37 8.56 4.91
C PHE A 191 9.71 9.93 4.77
N ASP A 192 10.48 11.01 4.77
CA ASP A 192 9.95 12.38 4.79
C ASP A 192 9.97 13.01 3.38
N PHE A 193 8.80 13.13 2.75
CA PHE A 193 8.65 13.66 1.40
C PHE A 193 8.31 15.15 1.40
N VAL A 194 9.09 15.93 0.64
CA VAL A 194 8.85 17.35 0.38
C VAL A 194 8.46 17.52 -1.08
N ARG A 195 7.33 18.22 -1.33
CA ARG A 195 6.82 18.50 -2.68
C ARG A 195 7.80 19.41 -3.44
N GLN A 196 7.89 19.21 -4.75
CA GLN A 196 8.60 20.09 -5.69
C GLN A 196 7.62 21.01 -6.43
#